data_AF-K5X7T6-F1
#
_entry.id   AF-K5X7T6-F1
#
_cell.length_a   1.000
_cell.length_b   1.000
_cell.length_c   1.000
_cell.angle_alpha   90.00
_cell.angle_beta   90.00
_cell.angle_gamma   90.00
#
_symmetry.space_group_name_H-M   'P 1'
#
loop_
_entity.id
_entity.type
_entity.pdbx_description
1 polymer ?
#
loop_
_entity_poly.entity_id
_entity_poly.type
_entity_poly.pdbx_seq_one_letter_code
_entity_poly.pdbx_strand_id
1 'polypeptide(L)'
;FVVLSVLNTRHHTPVARKTLNPTYKDAIFDFPLYLSTADKLGALELVVWDKDVLGKDYLGEAALPLEHWFVDRPHGFDDPGSFPFTIPLISTRSSTRSTGSICLRLGFVDASSQLSFADAFDELNKRSRPSLVSAPPV
;
A
#
# COMPACT_ATOMS: atom_id res chain seq x y z
N PHE A 1 -15.01 -6.10 -1.35
CA PHE A 1 -14.39 -5.03 -0.53
C PHE A 1 -12.89 -5.22 -0.57
N VAL A 2 -12.13 -4.16 -0.25
CA VAL A 2 -10.67 -4.21 -0.25
C VAL A 2 -10.18 -4.03 1.17
N VAL A 3 -9.20 -4.83 1.54
CA VAL A 3 -8.41 -4.66 2.77
C VAL A 3 -7.11 -4.00 2.38
N LEU A 4 -6.70 -2.98 3.12
CA LEU A 4 -5.40 -2.33 2.96
C LEU A 4 -4.59 -2.54 4.25
N SER A 5 -3.33 -2.94 4.13
CA SER A 5 -2.41 -3.07 5.25
C SER A 5 -1.06 -2.44 4.98
N VAL A 6 -0.52 -1.81 6.02
CA VAL A 6 0.85 -1.32 6.11
C VAL A 6 1.32 -1.65 7.52
N LEU A 7 2.44 -2.35 7.68
CA LEU A 7 2.91 -2.83 8.98
C LEU A 7 1.83 -3.64 9.73
N ASN A 8 1.41 -3.16 10.90
CA ASN A 8 0.40 -3.74 11.76
C ASN A 8 -0.96 -3.02 11.65
N THR A 9 -1.03 -1.95 10.84
CA THR A 9 -2.24 -1.16 10.65
C THR A 9 -3.01 -1.72 9.47
N ARG A 10 -4.29 -2.02 9.69
CA ARG A 10 -5.17 -2.61 8.70
C ARG A 10 -6.48 -1.84 8.64
N HIS A 11 -6.83 -1.42 7.43
CA HIS A 11 -8.10 -0.78 7.11
C HIS A 11 -8.88 -1.63 6.11
N HIS A 12 -10.17 -1.36 5.97
CA HIS A 12 -11.00 -1.99 4.94
C HIS A 12 -12.04 -1.02 4.40
N THR A 13 -12.34 -1.15 3.10
CA THR A 13 -13.41 -0.40 2.47
C THR A 13 -14.77 -0.96 2.88
N PRO A 14 -15.86 -0.18 2.72
CA PRO A 14 -17.20 -0.73 2.70
C PRO A 14 -17.36 -1.82 1.65
N VAL A 15 -18.39 -2.65 1.81
CA VAL A 15 -18.76 -3.66 0.83
C VAL A 15 -19.52 -3.00 -0.32
N ALA A 16 -18.90 -2.99 -1.50
CA ALA A 16 -19.58 -2.65 -2.74
C ALA A 16 -20.45 -3.83 -3.18
N ARG A 17 -21.76 -3.60 -3.38
CA ARG A 17 -22.71 -4.66 -3.74
C ARG A 17 -23.01 -4.61 -5.23
N LYS A 18 -23.15 -5.78 -5.87
CA LYS A 18 -23.63 -5.94 -7.25
C LYS A 18 -22.83 -5.12 -8.28
N THR A 19 -21.50 -5.08 -8.15
CA THR A 19 -20.63 -4.43 -9.13
C THR A 19 -19.30 -5.17 -9.26
N LEU A 20 -18.81 -5.31 -10.50
CA LEU A 20 -17.47 -5.82 -10.81
C LEU A 20 -16.42 -4.71 -10.84
N ASN A 21 -16.84 -3.46 -10.95
CA ASN A 21 -15.98 -2.27 -10.99
C ASN A 21 -16.37 -1.33 -9.84
N PRO A 22 -16.03 -1.68 -8.58
CA PRO A 22 -16.40 -0.87 -7.43
C PRO A 22 -15.61 0.45 -7.41
N THR A 23 -16.29 1.56 -7.11
CA THR A 23 -15.68 2.86 -6.81
C THR A 23 -15.93 3.22 -5.35
N TYR A 24 -14.86 3.47 -4.59
CA TYR A 24 -14.93 3.81 -3.17
C TYR A 24 -14.60 5.29 -2.97
N LYS A 25 -15.60 6.18 -3.06
CA LYS A 25 -15.39 7.63 -3.06
C LYS A 25 -14.86 8.19 -1.73
N ASP A 26 -15.27 7.60 -0.61
CA ASP A 26 -14.91 8.07 0.74
C ASP A 26 -13.83 7.21 1.41
N ALA A 27 -13.14 6.35 0.64
CA ALA A 27 -12.12 5.45 1.16
C ALA A 27 -10.74 6.11 1.15
N ILE A 28 -10.53 7.03 2.09
CA ILE A 28 -9.23 7.60 2.42
C ILE A 28 -8.77 6.99 3.75
N PHE A 29 -7.55 6.47 3.78
CA PHE A 29 -7.01 5.78 4.95
C PHE A 29 -5.62 6.33 5.29
N ASP A 30 -5.46 6.76 6.54
CA ASP A 30 -4.18 7.23 7.04
C ASP A 30 -3.42 6.09 7.72
N PHE A 31 -2.12 6.04 7.45
CA PHE A 31 -1.19 5.11 8.06
C PHE A 31 -0.08 5.91 8.75
N PRO A 32 0.03 5.85 10.09
CA PRO A 32 1.11 6.53 10.78
C PRO A 32 2.43 5.82 10.48
N LEU A 33 3.41 6.58 9.99
CA LEU A 33 4.74 6.08 9.66
C LEU A 33 5.76 6.63 10.66
N TYR A 34 6.56 5.73 11.21
CA TYR A 34 7.61 6.07 12.15
C TYR A 34 8.96 5.61 11.61
N LEU A 35 9.94 6.52 11.58
CA LEU A 35 11.31 6.21 11.16
C LEU A 35 11.96 5.10 12.01
N SER A 36 11.50 4.91 13.26
CA SER A 36 11.95 3.84 14.16
C SER A 36 11.52 2.45 13.72
N THR A 37 10.48 2.36 12.90
CA THR A 37 9.86 1.10 12.44
C THR A 37 9.97 0.95 10.92
N ALA A 38 10.79 1.79 10.30
CA ALA A 38 11.01 1.82 8.85
C ALA A 38 11.62 0.51 8.33
N ASP A 39 12.45 -0.14 9.15
CA ASP A 39 13.05 -1.46 8.91
C ASP A 39 12.00 -2.56 8.65
N LYS A 40 10.78 -2.39 9.17
CA LYS A 40 9.68 -3.36 9.05
C LYS A 40 8.61 -2.95 8.04
N LEU A 41 8.70 -1.75 7.44
CA LEU A 41 7.62 -1.14 6.67
C LEU A 41 7.18 -1.96 5.45
N GLY A 42 8.14 -2.59 4.76
CA GLY A 42 7.89 -3.56 3.69
C GLY A 42 7.15 -2.98 2.47
N ALA A 43 5.82 -3.14 2.45
CA ALA A 43 4.95 -2.75 1.35
C ALA A 43 3.58 -2.25 1.83
N LEU A 44 2.91 -1.49 0.97
CA LEU A 44 1.47 -1.31 1.04
C LEU A 44 0.80 -2.54 0.39
N GLU A 45 0.07 -3.29 1.19
CA GLU A 45 -0.60 -4.51 0.77
C GLU A 45 -2.09 -4.24 0.60
N LEU A 46 -2.66 -4.74 -0.50
CA LEU A 46 -4.08 -4.67 -0.78
C LEU A 46 -4.60 -6.07 -1.06
N VAL A 47 -5.65 -6.50 -0.37
CA VAL A 47 -6.30 -7.79 -0.60
C VAL A 47 -7.76 -7.57 -0.95
N VAL A 48 -8.16 -8.07 -2.11
CA VAL A 48 -9.52 -7.94 -2.64
C VAL A 48 -10.33 -9.18 -2.29
N TRP A 49 -11.48 -8.95 -1.67
CA TRP A 49 -12.42 -9.98 -1.28
C TRP A 49 -13.77 -9.74 -1.94
N ASP A 50 -14.37 -10.79 -2.50
CA ASP A 50 -15.80 -10.80 -2.76
C ASP A 50 -16.55 -11.13 -1.46
N LYS A 51 -17.67 -10.47 -1.19
CA LYS A 51 -18.44 -10.68 0.05
C LYS A 51 -19.83 -11.22 -0.29
N ASP A 52 -20.00 -12.50 0.00
CA ASP A 52 -21.28 -13.19 -0.09
C ASP A 52 -22.01 -13.26 1.26
N VAL A 53 -23.26 -13.71 1.19
CA VAL A 53 -24.16 -13.85 2.34
C VAL A 53 -23.55 -14.74 3.43
N LEU A 54 -22.90 -15.84 3.05
CA LEU A 54 -22.38 -16.86 3.98
C LEU A 54 -20.85 -16.94 4.03
N GLY A 55 -20.13 -16.01 3.39
CA GLY A 55 -18.69 -16.15 3.26
C GLY A 55 -18.01 -14.93 2.67
N LYS A 56 -16.78 -15.14 2.22
CA LYS A 56 -16.05 -14.22 1.37
C LYS A 56 -15.06 -15.01 0.52
N ASP A 57 -14.95 -14.64 -0.73
CA ASP A 57 -14.03 -15.28 -1.67
C ASP A 57 -12.84 -14.36 -1.93
N TYR A 58 -11.65 -14.96 -1.99
CA TYR A 58 -10.44 -14.23 -2.31
C TYR A 58 -10.38 -14.00 -3.82
N LEU A 59 -10.23 -12.75 -4.25
CA LEU A 59 -10.17 -12.38 -5.68
C LEU A 59 -8.74 -12.09 -6.16
N GLY A 60 -7.86 -11.68 -5.27
CA GLY A 60 -6.49 -11.29 -5.62
C GLY A 60 -5.92 -10.31 -4.61
N GLU A 61 -4.65 -10.00 -4.79
CA GLU A 61 -3.92 -9.06 -3.97
C GLU A 61 -2.96 -8.23 -4.83
N ALA A 62 -2.55 -7.09 -4.29
CA ALA A 62 -1.53 -6.23 -4.87
C ALA A 62 -0.60 -5.80 -3.73
N ALA A 63 0.69 -5.81 -4.00
CA ALA A 63 1.69 -5.29 -3.07
C ALA A 63 2.46 -4.17 -3.78
N LEU A 64 2.57 -3.03 -3.11
CA LEU A 64 3.36 -1.90 -3.56
C LEU A 64 4.52 -1.69 -2.57
N PRO A 65 5.72 -2.23 -2.88
CA PRO A 65 6.90 -2.06 -2.04
C PRO A 65 7.21 -0.59 -1.80
N LEU A 66 7.75 -0.25 -0.63
CA LEU A 66 8.06 1.12 -0.23
C LEU A 66 8.84 1.89 -1.31
N GLU A 67 9.87 1.28 -1.90
CA GLU A 67 10.70 1.90 -2.94
C GLU A 67 9.92 2.30 -4.20
N HIS A 68 8.74 1.71 -4.42
CA HIS A 68 7.86 2.01 -5.53
C HIS A 68 6.74 3.00 -5.18
N TRP A 69 6.72 3.57 -3.97
CA TRP A 69 5.66 4.48 -3.52
C TRP A 69 5.64 5.83 -4.22
N PHE A 70 6.76 6.30 -4.77
CA PHE A 70 6.85 7.63 -5.40
C PHE A 70 7.65 7.65 -6.71
N VAL A 71 7.61 6.55 -7.48
CA VAL A 71 8.24 6.50 -8.81
C VAL A 71 7.51 7.45 -9.76
N ASP A 72 8.22 8.47 -10.22
CA ASP A 72 7.74 9.52 -11.14
C ASP A 72 6.45 10.22 -10.68
N ARG A 73 6.27 10.36 -9.37
CA ARG A 73 5.08 10.97 -8.79
C ARG A 73 5.37 11.78 -7.52
N PRO A 74 4.59 12.82 -7.23
CA PRO A 74 4.83 13.67 -6.07
C PRO A 74 4.66 12.94 -4.74
N HIS A 75 5.37 13.40 -3.72
CA HIS A 75 5.31 12.80 -2.39
C HIS A 75 4.08 13.22 -1.58
N GLY A 76 3.53 14.41 -1.83
CA GLY A 76 2.38 14.94 -1.07
C GLY A 76 1.04 14.39 -1.56
N PHE A 77 0.13 14.08 -0.63
CA PHE A 77 -1.22 13.63 -0.98
C PHE A 77 -2.06 14.73 -1.63
N ASP A 78 -1.89 15.97 -1.17
CA ASP A 78 -2.58 17.16 -1.70
C ASP A 78 -1.79 17.87 -2.80
N ASP A 79 -0.71 17.26 -3.29
CA ASP A 79 0.05 17.80 -4.40
C ASP A 79 -0.83 17.83 -5.68
N PRO A 80 -0.89 18.95 -6.42
CA PRO A 80 -1.70 19.06 -7.63
C PRO A 80 -1.27 18.10 -8.76
N GLY A 81 -0.03 17.62 -8.73
CA GLY A 81 0.48 16.58 -9.62
C GLY A 81 0.19 15.16 -9.15
N SER A 82 -0.50 14.97 -8.02
CA SER A 82 -0.86 13.64 -7.50
C SER A 82 -2.04 13.04 -8.28
N PHE A 83 -1.77 12.00 -9.06
CA PHE A 83 -2.78 11.29 -9.85
C PHE A 83 -2.97 9.84 -9.38
N PRO A 84 -4.18 9.27 -9.52
CA PRO A 84 -4.40 7.85 -9.27
C PRO A 84 -3.61 6.98 -10.25
N PHE A 85 -3.05 5.87 -9.76
CA PHE A 85 -2.34 4.89 -10.57
C PHE A 85 -2.91 3.49 -10.34
N THR A 86 -2.68 2.60 -11.31
CA THR A 86 -3.27 1.26 -11.34
C THR A 86 -2.22 0.19 -11.06
N ILE A 87 -2.57 -0.75 -10.18
CA ILE A 87 -1.75 -1.93 -9.86
C ILE A 87 -2.55 -3.18 -10.27
N PRO A 88 -1.99 -4.10 -11.07
CA PRO A 88 -2.66 -5.35 -11.41
C PRO A 88 -2.81 -6.24 -10.16
N LEU A 89 -3.91 -6.97 -10.09
CA LEU A 89 -4.08 -7.98 -9.05
C LEU A 89 -3.34 -9.26 -9.42
N ILE A 90 -2.56 -9.76 -8.48
CA ILE A 90 -1.90 -11.07 -8.53
C ILE A 90 -2.60 -12.05 -7.58
N SER A 91 -2.34 -13.34 -7.78
CA SER A 91 -2.84 -14.40 -6.91
C SER A 91 -1.69 -15.27 -6.48
N THR A 92 -1.47 -15.34 -5.17
CA THR A 92 -0.61 -16.35 -4.55
C THR A 92 -1.32 -17.69 -4.36
N ARG A 93 -2.63 -17.77 -4.62
CA ARG A 93 -3.42 -19.00 -4.52
C ARG A 93 -3.47 -19.73 -5.86
N SER A 94 -2.96 -20.95 -5.88
CA SER A 94 -2.89 -21.81 -7.08
C SER A 94 -4.26 -22.08 -7.73
N SER A 95 -5.34 -22.03 -6.97
CA SER A 95 -6.71 -22.27 -7.44
C SER A 95 -7.43 -21.02 -7.97
N THR A 96 -6.87 -19.81 -7.78
CA THR A 96 -7.54 -18.56 -8.14
C THR A 96 -6.79 -17.89 -9.30
N ARG A 97 -7.46 -17.78 -10.46
CA ARG A 97 -7.00 -16.86 -11.52
C ARG A 97 -7.40 -15.45 -11.11
N SER A 98 -6.46 -14.67 -10.57
CA SER A 98 -6.70 -13.24 -10.35
C SER A 98 -6.76 -12.54 -11.70
N THR A 99 -7.88 -11.88 -11.97
CA THR A 99 -8.04 -10.98 -13.12
C THR A 99 -8.59 -9.67 -12.61
N GLY A 100 -7.99 -8.55 -13.01
CA GLY A 100 -8.41 -7.22 -12.60
C GLY A 100 -7.26 -6.38 -12.07
N SER A 101 -7.59 -5.18 -11.65
CA SER A 101 -6.63 -4.21 -11.13
C SER A 101 -7.28 -3.34 -10.06
N ILE A 102 -6.45 -2.71 -9.24
CA ILE A 102 -6.85 -1.70 -8.28
C ILE A 102 -6.27 -0.36 -8.69
N CYS A 103 -7.09 0.68 -8.68
CA CYS A 103 -6.66 2.05 -8.89
C CYS A 103 -6.68 2.79 -7.55
N LEU A 104 -5.56 3.41 -7.18
CA LEU A 104 -5.42 4.14 -5.92
C LEU A 104 -4.54 5.38 -6.09
N ARG A 105 -4.67 6.31 -5.15
CA ARG A 105 -3.78 7.46 -5.00
C ARG A 105 -3.10 7.35 -3.64
N LEU A 106 -1.82 7.70 -3.58
CA LEU A 106 -1.01 7.65 -2.36
C LEU A 106 -0.18 8.92 -2.25
N GLY A 107 0.04 9.38 -1.02
CA GLY A 107 0.87 10.53 -0.70
C GLY A 107 1.02 10.68 0.81
N PHE A 108 2.08 11.37 1.23
CA PHE A 108 2.24 11.82 2.59
C PHE A 108 1.33 13.01 2.88
N VAL A 109 0.85 13.04 4.11
CA VAL A 109 0.16 14.16 4.73
C VAL A 109 1.09 14.73 5.80
N ASP A 110 1.06 16.05 5.99
CA ASP A 110 1.96 16.71 6.94
C ASP A 110 1.67 16.20 8.37
N ALA A 111 2.68 15.63 8.99
CA ALA A 111 2.56 14.91 10.24
C ALA A 111 3.65 15.36 11.22
N SER A 112 3.61 16.59 11.72
CA SER A 112 4.51 17.10 12.78
C SER A 112 6.03 16.93 12.57
N SER A 113 6.44 16.46 11.40
CA SER A 113 7.81 16.14 11.06
C SER A 113 8.51 17.42 10.62
N GLN A 114 9.76 17.58 11.04
CA GLN A 114 10.59 18.69 10.54
C GLN A 114 11.22 18.38 9.17
N LEU A 115 11.11 17.14 8.69
CA LEU A 115 11.64 16.71 7.39
C LEU A 115 10.68 17.07 6.26
N SER A 116 11.24 17.41 5.10
CA SER A 116 10.44 17.46 3.87
C SER A 116 9.92 16.06 3.52
N PHE A 117 8.86 15.98 2.71
CA PHE A 117 8.33 14.70 2.26
C PHE A 117 9.35 13.87 1.46
N ALA A 118 10.23 14.51 0.69
CA ALA A 118 11.30 13.82 -0.03
C ALA A 118 12.34 13.23 0.94
N ASP A 119 12.79 14.02 1.91
CA ASP A 119 13.76 13.56 2.92
C ASP A 119 13.16 12.44 3.79
N ALA A 120 11.88 12.54 4.14
CA ALA A 120 11.17 11.50 4.87
C ALA A 120 11.11 10.20 4.06
N PHE A 121 10.84 10.27 2.76
CA PHE A 121 10.84 9.09 1.89
C PHE A 121 12.23 8.46 1.79
N ASP A 122 13.26 9.27 1.61
CA ASP A 122 14.65 8.80 1.54
C ASP A 122 15.08 8.14 2.85
N GLU A 123 14.74 8.72 4.00
CA GLU A 123 15.03 8.11 5.31
C GLU A 123 14.27 6.79 5.52
N LEU A 124 13.01 6.71 5.10
CA LEU A 124 12.24 5.47 5.17
C LEU A 124 12.89 4.38 4.29
N ASN A 125 13.31 4.71 3.07
CA ASN A 125 13.99 3.75 2.17
C ASN A 125 15.38 3.35 2.66
N LYS A 126 16.16 4.29 3.20
CA LYS A 126 17.49 3.98 3.75
C LYS A 126 17.40 3.01 4.91
N ARG A 127 16.40 3.17 5.78
CA ARG A 127 16.21 2.37 7.00
C ARG A 127 15.47 1.06 6.74
N SER A 128 14.65 0.98 5.69
CA SER A 128 13.96 -0.26 5.31
C SER A 128 14.91 -1.32 4.73
N ARG A 129 16.07 -0.90 4.22
CA ARG A 129 17.09 -1.80 3.69
C ARG A 129 17.87 -2.44 4.84
N PRO A 130 17.91 -3.78 4.95
CA PRO A 130 18.76 -4.45 5.92
C PRO A 130 20.21 -4.05 5.64
N SER A 131 20.91 -3.58 6.67
CA SER A 131 22.32 -3.25 6.57
C SER A 131 23.09 -4.54 6.28
N LEU A 132 23.64 -4.67 5.07
CA LEU A 132 24.62 -5.70 4.72
C LEU A 132 25.95 -5.38 5.42
N VAL A 133 25.99 -5.45 6.76
CA VAL A 133 27.27 -5.47 7.48
C VAL A 133 27.78 -6.91 7.46
N SER A 134 28.90 -7.05 6.75
CA SER A 134 29.68 -8.25 6.49
C SER A 134 29.71 -9.28 7.63
N ALA A 135 29.44 -10.54 7.30
CA ALA A 135 29.93 -11.66 8.09
C ALA A 135 31.48 -11.58 8.13
N PRO A 136 32.13 -11.70 9.30
CA PRO A 136 33.58 -11.77 9.38
C PRO A 136 34.06 -13.09 8.76
N PRO A 137 35.21 -13.11 8.05
CA PRO A 137 35.77 -14.34 7.52
C PRO A 137 36.15 -15.27 8.69
N VAL A 138 35.76 -16.54 8.58
CA VAL A 138 36.15 -17.64 9.48
C VAL A 138 37.54 -18.13 9.13
#